data_AF-A0A6N9TQV9-F1
#
_entry.id   AF-A0A6N9TQV9-F1
#
_cell.length_a   1.000
_cell.length_b   1.000
_cell.length_c   1.000
_cell.angle_alpha   90.00
_cell.angle_beta   90.00
_cell.angle_gamma   90.00
#
_symmetry.space_group_name_H-M   'P 1'
#
loop_
_entity.id
_entity.type
_entity.pdbx_description
1 polymer ?
#
loop_
_entity_poly.entity_id
_entity_poly.type
_entity_poly.pdbx_seq_one_letter_code
_entity_poly.pdbx_strand_id
1 'polypeptide(L)'
;MVLFGYGDMGRTAYRVLRGLGVSVPAVFTHRDDPGETRWFGSLAELADGDGVPVFAPEDVNRPEWVAQIRDLAPDVILSCYYRRMIGEEILRLPRIAALNLHGSLLPRYRGRCPVNWQILHGEREGGVTLHHMVRQADAGDIVGQRAVPIAETDTALDLFRKCEQAAAELLREMIPRVLDGTAPRVPQDSSRATYFGGRRPEDGRIDWSWPARRIYNLVRAVAWPYPGAFGFLRGRRLIVWWAEPAPAAPGPAPPGTVLEGG
;
A
#
# COMPACT_ATOMS: atom_id res chain seq x y z
N MET A 1 -16.62 -13.73 -4.45
CA MET A 1 -15.28 -13.41 -3.93
C MET A 1 -15.41 -12.75 -2.57
N VAL A 2 -14.71 -13.24 -1.54
CA VAL A 2 -14.65 -12.52 -0.26
C VAL A 2 -13.52 -11.48 -0.34
N LEU A 3 -13.84 -10.23 -0.03
CA LEU A 3 -12.89 -9.10 -0.11
C LEU A 3 -12.35 -8.78 1.27
N PHE A 4 -11.03 -8.77 1.40
CA PHE A 4 -10.29 -8.20 2.51
C PHE A 4 -9.70 -6.88 2.05
N GLY A 5 -10.13 -5.76 2.59
CA GLY A 5 -9.70 -4.47 2.08
C GLY A 5 -9.69 -3.36 3.10
N TYR A 6 -8.97 -2.28 2.79
CA TYR A 6 -8.98 -1.06 3.60
C TYR A 6 -8.61 0.17 2.76
N GLY A 7 -9.11 1.34 3.18
CA GLY A 7 -8.87 2.61 2.49
C GLY A 7 -9.29 2.61 1.02
N ASP A 8 -8.69 3.52 0.26
CA ASP A 8 -9.06 3.75 -1.15
C ASP A 8 -8.70 2.57 -2.07
N MET A 9 -7.60 1.87 -1.81
CA MET A 9 -7.27 0.63 -2.55
C MET A 9 -8.33 -0.45 -2.38
N GLY A 10 -8.84 -0.64 -1.16
CA GLY A 10 -9.97 -1.55 -0.92
C GLY A 10 -11.25 -1.11 -1.63
N ARG A 11 -11.57 0.20 -1.61
CA ARG A 11 -12.74 0.77 -2.33
C ARG A 11 -12.63 0.59 -3.83
N THR A 12 -11.45 0.82 -4.39
CA THR A 12 -11.18 0.66 -5.81
C THR A 12 -11.34 -0.80 -6.24
N ALA A 13 -10.79 -1.75 -5.47
CA ALA A 13 -11.01 -3.17 -5.72
C ALA A 13 -12.50 -3.54 -5.66
N TYR A 14 -13.22 -3.09 -4.62
CA TYR A 14 -14.65 -3.33 -4.48
C TYR A 14 -15.44 -2.82 -5.70
N ARG A 15 -15.21 -1.58 -6.13
CA ARG A 15 -15.86 -1.00 -7.32
C ARG A 15 -15.57 -1.79 -8.60
N VAL A 16 -14.32 -2.23 -8.78
CA VAL A 16 -13.96 -3.06 -9.93
C VAL A 16 -14.71 -4.39 -9.91
N LEU A 17 -14.75 -5.08 -8.77
CA LEU A 17 -15.50 -6.34 -8.64
C LEU A 17 -16.98 -6.15 -8.96
N ARG A 18 -17.62 -5.10 -8.43
CA ARG A 18 -19.03 -4.78 -8.74
C ARG A 18 -19.23 -4.47 -10.22
N GLY A 19 -18.34 -3.70 -10.83
CA GLY A 19 -18.40 -3.37 -12.26
C GLY A 19 -18.21 -4.58 -13.18
N LEU A 20 -17.49 -5.61 -12.72
CA LEU A 20 -17.36 -6.90 -13.41
C LEU A 20 -18.54 -7.86 -13.17
N GLY A 21 -19.54 -7.45 -12.38
CA GLY A 21 -20.65 -8.33 -11.97
C GLY A 21 -20.24 -9.45 -11.00
N VAL A 22 -19.08 -9.33 -10.36
CA VAL A 22 -18.59 -10.32 -9.39
C VAL A 22 -19.32 -10.16 -8.06
N SER A 23 -19.91 -11.26 -7.57
CA SER A 23 -20.54 -11.28 -6.24
C SER A 23 -19.51 -11.11 -5.12
N VAL A 24 -19.77 -10.19 -4.20
CA VAL A 24 -18.98 -9.94 -2.99
C VAL A 24 -19.90 -10.15 -1.79
N PRO A 25 -19.96 -11.37 -1.20
CA PRO A 25 -20.93 -11.68 -0.16
C PRO A 25 -20.52 -11.15 1.23
N ALA A 26 -19.27 -10.76 1.41
CA ALA A 26 -18.78 -10.13 2.63
C ALA A 26 -17.50 -9.32 2.36
N VAL A 27 -17.32 -8.27 3.16
CA VAL A 27 -16.10 -7.47 3.23
C VAL A 27 -15.49 -7.56 4.63
N PHE A 28 -14.21 -7.89 4.70
CA PHE A 28 -13.40 -7.83 5.92
C PHE A 28 -12.47 -6.61 5.87
N THR A 29 -12.56 -5.77 6.88
CA THR A 29 -11.87 -4.46 6.96
C THR A 29 -11.30 -4.22 8.36
N HIS A 30 -10.88 -2.99 8.64
CA HIS A 30 -10.41 -2.54 9.94
C HIS A 30 -11.28 -1.40 10.45
N ARG A 31 -11.31 -1.22 11.77
CA ARG A 31 -11.72 0.05 12.37
C ARG A 31 -10.62 1.08 12.11
N ASP A 32 -11.00 2.33 11.90
CA ASP A 32 -10.03 3.41 11.73
C ASP A 32 -9.22 3.62 13.01
N ASP A 33 -7.91 3.82 12.86
CA ASP A 33 -7.01 4.14 13.97
C ASP A 33 -7.15 5.63 14.30
N PRO A 34 -7.53 6.03 15.53
CA PRO A 34 -7.65 7.44 15.91
C PRO A 34 -6.31 8.19 15.87
N GLY A 35 -5.17 7.49 15.86
CA GLY A 35 -3.83 8.06 15.69
C GLY A 35 -3.40 8.28 14.24
N GLU A 36 -4.18 7.82 13.26
CA GLU A 36 -3.91 8.00 11.84
C GLU A 36 -4.79 9.11 11.25
N THR A 37 -4.20 10.00 10.45
CA THR A 37 -4.99 10.97 9.70
C THR A 37 -5.83 10.23 8.66
N ARG A 38 -7.16 10.29 8.81
CA ARG A 38 -8.10 9.71 7.83
C ARG A 38 -8.25 10.64 6.63
N TRP A 39 -7.45 10.39 5.59
CA TRP A 39 -7.50 11.10 4.31
C TRP A 39 -8.10 10.26 3.17
N PHE A 40 -8.31 8.98 3.41
CA PHE A 40 -8.90 8.01 2.49
C PHE A 40 -10.38 7.80 2.80
N GLY A 41 -11.14 7.33 1.81
CA GLY A 41 -12.54 6.97 2.05
C GLY A 41 -12.70 5.62 2.76
N SER A 42 -13.91 5.37 3.25
CA SER A 42 -14.23 4.12 3.94
C SER A 42 -14.74 3.05 2.97
N LEU A 43 -14.06 1.90 2.95
CA LEU A 43 -14.58 0.70 2.31
C LEU A 43 -15.80 0.15 3.07
N ALA A 44 -15.82 0.29 4.40
CA ALA A 44 -16.94 -0.18 5.22
C ALA A 44 -18.24 0.54 4.83
N GLU A 45 -18.22 1.88 4.79
CA GLU A 45 -19.38 2.70 4.42
C GLU A 45 -19.84 2.41 2.99
N LEU A 46 -18.89 2.18 2.06
CA LEU A 46 -19.21 1.86 0.67
C LEU A 46 -19.91 0.50 0.53
N ALA A 47 -19.40 -0.54 1.20
CA ALA A 47 -19.96 -1.88 1.12
C ALA A 47 -21.29 -1.99 1.88
N ASP A 48 -21.39 -1.37 3.06
CA ASP A 48 -22.62 -1.32 3.84
C ASP A 48 -23.74 -0.57 3.11
N GLY A 49 -23.40 0.54 2.43
CA GLY A 49 -24.35 1.27 1.57
C GLY A 49 -24.92 0.45 0.41
N ASP A 50 -24.22 -0.59 -0.03
CA ASP A 50 -24.68 -1.56 -1.04
C ASP A 50 -25.39 -2.78 -0.41
N GLY A 51 -25.55 -2.81 0.92
CA GLY A 51 -26.12 -3.93 1.67
C GLY A 51 -25.20 -5.15 1.80
N VAL A 52 -23.90 -5.00 1.56
CA VAL A 52 -22.91 -6.08 1.72
C VAL A 52 -22.46 -6.15 3.18
N PRO A 53 -22.54 -7.32 3.84
CA PRO A 53 -22.05 -7.49 5.20
C PRO A 53 -20.58 -7.08 5.36
N VAL A 54 -20.32 -6.22 6.37
CA VAL A 54 -18.98 -5.73 6.70
C VAL A 54 -18.54 -6.21 8.07
N PHE A 55 -17.34 -6.77 8.16
CA PHE A 55 -16.75 -7.25 9.41
C PHE A 55 -15.39 -6.57 9.64
N ALA A 56 -15.12 -6.17 10.88
CA ALA A 56 -13.84 -5.58 11.27
C ALA A 56 -13.23 -6.30 12.49
N PRO A 57 -12.95 -7.61 12.39
CA PRO A 57 -12.46 -8.39 13.52
C PRO A 57 -11.04 -7.98 13.92
N GLU A 58 -10.75 -7.90 15.22
CA GLU A 58 -9.40 -7.65 15.74
C GLU A 58 -8.38 -8.69 15.27
N ASP A 59 -8.81 -9.94 15.15
CA ASP A 59 -8.06 -11.02 14.54
C ASP A 59 -9.01 -11.89 13.71
N VAL A 60 -8.81 -11.90 12.39
CA VAL A 60 -9.64 -12.66 11.47
C VAL A 60 -9.33 -14.16 11.51
N ASN A 61 -8.24 -14.56 12.15
CA ASN A 61 -7.81 -15.96 12.24
C ASN A 61 -8.47 -16.72 13.38
N ARG A 62 -9.34 -16.08 14.17
CA ARG A 62 -10.07 -16.77 15.23
C ARG A 62 -11.08 -17.76 14.64
N PRO A 63 -11.33 -18.92 15.31
CA PRO A 63 -12.16 -20.00 14.76
C PRO A 63 -13.54 -19.56 14.26
N GLU A 64 -14.18 -18.60 14.93
CA GLU A 64 -15.48 -18.05 14.54
C GLU A 64 -15.46 -17.40 13.16
N TRP A 65 -14.41 -16.64 12.84
CA TRP A 65 -14.26 -15.97 11.55
C TRP A 65 -13.85 -16.94 10.46
N VAL A 66 -13.00 -17.91 10.79
CA VAL A 66 -12.64 -18.96 9.84
C VAL A 66 -13.86 -19.78 9.46
N ALA A 67 -14.72 -20.15 10.42
CA ALA A 67 -15.98 -20.82 10.17
C ALA A 67 -16.91 -19.98 9.29
N GLN A 68 -17.08 -18.70 9.62
CA GLN A 68 -17.92 -17.81 8.85
C GLN A 68 -17.42 -17.63 7.40
N ILE A 69 -16.12 -17.48 7.16
CA ILE A 69 -15.56 -17.37 5.80
C ILE A 69 -15.71 -18.71 5.05
N ARG A 70 -15.58 -19.85 5.75
CA ARG A 70 -15.81 -21.17 5.17
C ARG A 70 -17.25 -21.33 4.69
N ASP A 71 -18.22 -20.87 5.47
CA ASP A 71 -19.64 -20.93 5.13
C ASP A 71 -20.00 -20.05 3.92
N LEU A 72 -19.25 -18.97 3.68
CA LEU A 72 -19.37 -18.17 2.46
C LEU A 72 -18.88 -18.89 1.19
N ALA A 73 -18.18 -20.02 1.33
CA ALA A 73 -17.66 -20.86 0.25
C ALA A 73 -17.00 -20.04 -0.89
N PRO A 74 -15.98 -19.20 -0.61
CA PRO A 74 -15.41 -18.32 -1.62
C PRO A 74 -14.78 -19.12 -2.77
N ASP A 75 -14.98 -18.67 -4.01
CA ASP A 75 -14.13 -19.11 -5.11
C ASP A 75 -12.76 -18.43 -5.04
N VAL A 76 -12.75 -17.13 -4.73
CA VAL A 76 -11.53 -16.33 -4.56
C VAL A 76 -11.63 -15.50 -3.30
N ILE A 77 -10.51 -15.43 -2.57
CA ILE A 77 -10.24 -14.40 -1.57
C ILE A 77 -9.32 -13.36 -2.20
N LEU A 78 -9.72 -12.09 -2.15
CA LEU A 78 -8.91 -10.97 -2.62
C LEU A 78 -8.56 -10.06 -1.45
N SER A 79 -7.26 -9.86 -1.21
CA SER A 79 -6.72 -8.89 -0.26
C SER A 79 -6.25 -7.64 -1.00
N CYS A 80 -6.73 -6.47 -0.59
CA CYS A 80 -6.33 -5.18 -1.12
C CYS A 80 -6.04 -4.22 0.03
N TYR A 81 -4.77 -4.11 0.42
CA TYR A 81 -4.29 -3.26 1.52
C TYR A 81 -4.89 -3.63 2.89
N TYR A 82 -5.36 -4.87 3.05
CA TYR A 82 -5.70 -5.40 4.36
C TYR A 82 -4.44 -5.49 5.24
N ARG A 83 -4.51 -4.97 6.46
CA ARG A 83 -3.33 -4.68 7.29
C ARG A 83 -2.89 -5.82 8.21
N ARG A 84 -3.73 -6.84 8.40
CA ARG A 84 -3.46 -7.98 9.30
C ARG A 84 -3.15 -9.22 8.48
N MET A 85 -2.33 -10.11 9.05
CA MET A 85 -2.00 -11.37 8.39
C MET A 85 -3.24 -12.25 8.29
N ILE A 86 -3.48 -12.78 7.09
CA ILE A 86 -4.50 -13.81 6.84
C ILE A 86 -3.80 -15.17 6.93
N GLY A 87 -4.22 -15.98 7.89
CA GLY A 87 -3.60 -17.25 8.24
C GLY A 87 -3.88 -18.35 7.23
N GLU A 88 -3.02 -19.38 7.24
CA GLU A 88 -3.06 -20.46 6.26
C GLU A 88 -4.42 -21.18 6.18
N GLU A 89 -5.15 -21.29 7.29
CA GLU A 89 -6.48 -21.93 7.28
C GLU A 89 -7.45 -21.19 6.36
N ILE A 90 -7.47 -19.86 6.41
CA ILE A 90 -8.29 -19.02 5.54
C ILE A 90 -7.77 -19.05 4.10
N LEU A 91 -6.45 -18.99 3.92
CA LEU A 91 -5.83 -19.00 2.58
C LEU A 91 -6.14 -20.29 1.79
N ARG A 92 -6.51 -21.37 2.47
CA ARG A 92 -6.88 -22.66 1.86
C ARG A 92 -8.38 -22.81 1.59
N LEU A 93 -9.23 -21.90 2.09
CA LEU A 93 -10.67 -21.94 1.86
C LEU A 93 -11.10 -21.67 0.40
N PRO A 94 -10.48 -20.74 -0.36
CA PRO A 94 -10.98 -20.43 -1.68
C PRO A 94 -10.76 -21.58 -2.66
N ARG A 95 -11.78 -21.89 -3.49
CA ARG A 95 -11.69 -22.95 -4.50
C ARG A 95 -10.67 -22.68 -5.61
N ILE A 96 -10.49 -21.42 -5.99
CA ILE A 96 -9.67 -20.99 -7.12
C ILE A 96 -8.37 -20.37 -6.61
N ALA A 97 -8.42 -19.27 -5.83
CA ALA A 97 -7.22 -18.57 -5.41
C ALA A 97 -7.42 -17.68 -4.17
N ALA A 98 -6.35 -17.52 -3.40
CA ALA A 98 -6.17 -16.43 -2.45
C ALA A 98 -5.15 -15.44 -3.04
N LEU A 99 -5.55 -14.21 -3.32
CA LEU A 99 -4.75 -13.20 -4.01
C LEU A 99 -4.56 -11.94 -3.15
N ASN A 100 -3.43 -11.28 -3.31
CA ASN A 100 -3.14 -9.98 -2.71
C ASN A 100 -2.70 -8.97 -3.78
N LEU A 101 -3.22 -7.76 -3.67
CA LEU A 101 -2.82 -6.59 -4.44
C LEU A 101 -1.85 -5.76 -3.61
N HIS A 102 -0.60 -5.69 -4.05
CA HIS A 102 0.49 -5.02 -3.37
C HIS A 102 0.98 -3.78 -4.14
N GLY A 103 1.35 -2.73 -3.42
CA GLY A 103 1.72 -1.41 -3.96
C GLY A 103 3.17 -1.26 -4.43
N SER A 104 3.75 -2.31 -5.01
CA SER A 104 5.07 -2.24 -5.64
C SER A 104 5.19 -3.19 -6.83
N LEU A 105 6.30 -3.09 -7.55
CA LEU A 105 6.77 -4.08 -8.53
C LEU A 105 7.53 -5.20 -7.80
N LEU A 106 6.79 -6.20 -7.30
CA LEU A 106 7.38 -7.39 -6.69
C LEU A 106 8.35 -8.09 -7.65
N PRO A 107 9.46 -8.66 -7.16
CA PRO A 107 9.77 -8.94 -5.76
C PRO A 107 10.38 -7.76 -4.98
N ARG A 108 10.60 -6.58 -5.60
CA ARG A 108 11.10 -5.40 -4.87
C ARG A 108 10.02 -4.81 -3.98
N TYR A 109 10.42 -4.27 -2.83
CA TYR A 109 9.56 -3.58 -1.87
C TYR A 109 8.42 -4.45 -1.29
N ARG A 110 8.71 -5.72 -0.97
CA ARG A 110 7.84 -6.52 -0.09
C ARG A 110 7.69 -5.85 1.28
N GLY A 111 6.65 -6.24 2.02
CA GLY A 111 6.39 -5.77 3.37
C GLY A 111 5.41 -4.61 3.40
N ARG A 112 5.71 -3.57 4.18
CA ARG A 112 4.74 -2.53 4.53
C ARG A 112 5.17 -1.16 4.02
N CYS A 113 4.19 -0.27 3.83
CA CYS A 113 4.40 1.10 3.33
C CYS A 113 5.21 1.20 2.01
N PRO A 114 4.99 0.31 1.01
CA PRO A 114 5.84 0.25 -0.19
C PRO A 114 5.84 1.57 -0.99
N VAL A 115 4.72 2.29 -1.03
CA VAL A 115 4.62 3.60 -1.70
C VAL A 115 5.60 4.61 -1.09
N ASN A 116 5.60 4.75 0.23
CA ASN A 116 6.51 5.67 0.92
C ASN A 116 7.97 5.26 0.74
N TRP A 117 8.27 3.95 0.77
CA TRP A 117 9.62 3.45 0.58
C TRP A 117 10.17 3.69 -0.83
N GLN A 118 9.34 3.56 -1.87
CA GLN A 118 9.74 3.84 -3.25
C GLN A 118 10.10 5.33 -3.43
N ILE A 119 9.29 6.25 -2.89
CA ILE A 119 9.61 7.69 -2.91
C ILE A 119 10.87 7.99 -2.11
N LEU A 120 11.01 7.41 -0.92
CA LEU A 120 12.15 7.66 -0.03
C LEU A 120 13.48 7.23 -0.68
N HIS A 121 13.49 6.10 -1.38
CA HIS A 121 14.66 5.60 -2.10
C HIS A 121 14.90 6.31 -3.45
N GLY A 122 14.01 7.23 -3.85
CA GLY A 122 14.16 7.99 -5.09
C GLY A 122 13.98 7.12 -6.33
N GLU A 123 13.13 6.10 -6.27
CA GLU A 123 12.79 5.29 -7.44
C GLU A 123 12.12 6.17 -8.50
N ARG A 124 12.39 5.86 -9.78
CA ARG A 124 11.80 6.57 -10.94
C ARG A 124 10.56 5.87 -11.48
N GLU A 125 10.32 4.66 -11.01
CA GLU A 125 9.20 3.82 -11.37
C GLU A 125 8.70 3.11 -10.12
N GLY A 126 7.39 3.05 -9.96
CA GLY A 126 6.72 2.21 -8.98
C GLY A 126 5.69 1.33 -9.66
N GLY A 127 4.73 0.81 -8.92
CA GLY A 127 3.66 0.04 -9.54
C GLY A 127 2.83 -0.75 -8.55
N VAL A 128 2.04 -1.66 -9.11
CA VAL A 128 1.20 -2.59 -8.37
C VAL A 128 1.40 -4.01 -8.90
N THR A 129 1.27 -4.97 -7.99
CA THR A 129 1.35 -6.40 -8.30
C THR A 129 0.15 -7.13 -7.72
N LEU A 130 -0.53 -7.93 -8.53
CA LEU A 130 -1.46 -8.95 -8.07
C LEU A 130 -0.71 -10.28 -7.98
N HIS A 131 -0.71 -10.92 -6.82
CA HIS A 131 0.02 -12.17 -6.61
C HIS A 131 -0.76 -13.13 -5.70
N HIS A 132 -0.40 -14.41 -5.75
CA HIS A 132 -0.93 -15.42 -4.83
C HIS A 132 -0.47 -15.16 -3.40
N MET A 133 -1.38 -15.30 -2.44
CA MET A 133 -1.04 -15.30 -1.03
C MET A 133 -0.50 -16.67 -0.62
N VAL A 134 0.66 -16.65 0.05
CA VAL A 134 1.31 -17.80 0.66
C VAL A 134 1.67 -17.44 2.10
N ARG A 135 2.17 -18.39 2.89
CA ARG A 135 2.56 -18.16 4.30
C ARG A 135 3.51 -16.95 4.47
N GLN A 136 4.46 -16.81 3.55
CA GLN A 136 5.38 -15.67 3.55
C GLN A 136 4.74 -14.46 2.86
N ALA A 137 4.71 -13.32 3.56
CA ALA A 137 4.16 -12.08 3.05
C ALA A 137 4.79 -11.68 1.70
N ASP A 138 3.93 -11.31 0.75
CA ASP A 138 4.30 -10.75 -0.55
C ASP A 138 5.26 -11.61 -1.40
N ALA A 139 5.30 -12.92 -1.14
CA ALA A 139 6.28 -13.83 -1.75
C ALA A 139 5.68 -14.82 -2.76
N GLY A 140 4.37 -14.91 -2.88
CA GLY A 140 3.73 -15.86 -3.79
C GLY A 140 3.81 -15.44 -5.25
N ASP A 141 3.48 -16.38 -6.14
CA ASP A 141 3.59 -16.22 -7.58
C ASP A 141 2.77 -15.03 -8.10
N ILE A 142 3.33 -14.30 -9.06
CA ILE A 142 2.74 -13.12 -9.68
C ILE A 142 1.68 -13.56 -10.69
N VAL A 143 0.50 -12.94 -10.58
CA VAL A 143 -0.60 -13.04 -11.56
C VAL A 143 -0.47 -11.95 -12.62
N GLY A 144 -0.17 -10.72 -12.19
CA GLY A 144 0.07 -9.61 -13.10
C GLY A 144 0.67 -8.39 -12.39
N GLN A 145 1.26 -7.50 -13.18
CA GLN A 145 1.90 -6.27 -12.72
C GLN A 145 1.58 -5.10 -13.63
N ARG A 146 1.55 -3.90 -13.05
CA ARG A 146 1.45 -2.63 -13.76
C ARG A 146 2.43 -1.64 -13.16
N ALA A 147 3.33 -1.12 -14.00
CA ALA A 147 4.28 -0.07 -13.62
C ALA A 147 3.65 1.31 -13.78
N VAL A 148 4.12 2.26 -12.95
CA VAL A 148 3.73 3.68 -13.04
C VAL A 148 4.98 4.56 -12.89
N PRO A 149 5.10 5.66 -13.66
CA PRO A 149 6.22 6.57 -13.55
C PRO A 149 6.14 7.41 -12.27
N ILE A 150 7.28 7.57 -11.60
CA ILE A 150 7.46 8.49 -10.47
C ILE A 150 8.17 9.74 -10.99
N ALA A 151 7.47 10.86 -10.99
CA ALA A 151 8.03 12.16 -11.34
C ALA A 151 8.91 12.71 -10.21
N GLU A 152 9.83 13.62 -10.55
CA GLU A 152 10.70 14.27 -9.56
C GLU A 152 9.92 15.01 -8.47
N THR A 153 8.73 15.52 -8.77
CA THR A 153 7.88 16.25 -7.83
C THR A 153 6.83 15.40 -7.14
N ASP A 154 6.68 14.11 -7.51
CA ASP A 154 5.64 13.25 -6.92
C ASP A 154 5.89 13.06 -5.42
N THR A 155 4.84 13.24 -4.64
CA THR A 155 4.78 12.82 -3.24
C THR A 155 4.31 11.37 -3.12
N ALA A 156 4.36 10.82 -1.90
CA ALA A 156 3.76 9.52 -1.63
C ALA A 156 2.24 9.48 -1.92
N LEU A 157 1.51 10.59 -1.81
CA LEU A 157 0.10 10.63 -2.19
C LEU A 157 -0.08 10.55 -3.70
N ASP A 158 0.76 11.23 -4.47
CA ASP A 158 0.68 11.22 -5.93
C ASP A 158 0.97 9.83 -6.49
N LEU A 159 2.03 9.17 -5.99
CA LEU A 159 2.32 7.78 -6.33
C LEU A 159 1.19 6.84 -5.90
N PHE A 160 0.61 7.02 -4.70
CA PHE A 160 -0.52 6.23 -4.26
C PHE A 160 -1.70 6.31 -5.24
N ARG A 161 -2.06 7.52 -5.71
CA ARG A 161 -3.15 7.75 -6.67
C ARG A 161 -2.86 7.11 -8.03
N LYS A 162 -1.62 7.19 -8.52
CA LYS A 162 -1.19 6.50 -9.73
C LYS A 162 -1.32 4.98 -9.58
N CYS A 163 -0.86 4.44 -8.45
CA CYS A 163 -0.99 3.02 -8.14
C CYS A 163 -2.47 2.59 -8.03
N GLU A 164 -3.36 3.44 -7.48
CA GLU A 164 -4.79 3.15 -7.41
C GLU A 164 -5.42 2.98 -8.80
N GLN A 165 -5.09 3.87 -9.74
CA GLN A 165 -5.56 3.77 -11.13
C GLN A 165 -5.02 2.50 -11.80
N ALA A 166 -3.72 2.25 -11.66
CA ALA A 166 -3.07 1.04 -12.19
C ALA A 166 -3.64 -0.25 -11.57
N ALA A 167 -3.99 -0.23 -10.29
CA ALA A 167 -4.65 -1.34 -9.61
C ALA A 167 -6.03 -1.62 -10.19
N ALA A 168 -6.82 -0.58 -10.46
CA ALA A 168 -8.14 -0.75 -11.06
C ALA A 168 -8.04 -1.42 -12.43
N GLU A 169 -7.10 -0.98 -13.27
CA GLU A 169 -6.82 -1.57 -14.58
C GLU A 169 -6.35 -3.02 -14.47
N LEU A 170 -5.38 -3.28 -13.59
CA LEU A 170 -4.84 -4.62 -13.38
C LEU A 170 -5.92 -5.59 -12.91
N LEU A 171 -6.78 -5.18 -11.96
CA LEU A 171 -7.87 -6.01 -11.47
C LEU A 171 -8.93 -6.25 -12.56
N ARG A 172 -9.29 -5.24 -13.37
CA ARG A 172 -10.21 -5.43 -14.50
C ARG A 172 -9.69 -6.45 -15.51
N GLU A 173 -8.38 -6.48 -15.75
CA GLU A 173 -7.76 -7.43 -16.67
C GLU A 173 -7.62 -8.83 -16.06
N MET A 174 -7.14 -8.92 -14.80
CA MET A 174 -6.75 -10.20 -14.21
C MET A 174 -7.90 -10.97 -13.55
N ILE A 175 -8.89 -10.30 -12.98
CA ILE A 175 -9.98 -10.99 -12.27
C ILE A 175 -10.76 -11.96 -13.19
N PRO A 176 -11.15 -11.58 -14.42
CA PRO A 176 -11.77 -12.53 -15.35
C PRO A 176 -10.88 -13.73 -15.64
N ARG A 177 -9.57 -13.50 -15.85
CA ARG A 177 -8.59 -14.55 -16.13
C ARG A 177 -8.34 -15.48 -14.94
N VAL A 178 -8.49 -14.97 -13.72
CA VAL A 178 -8.41 -15.80 -12.51
C VAL A 178 -9.63 -16.70 -12.44
N LEU A 179 -10.82 -16.15 -12.70
CA LEU A 179 -12.09 -16.88 -12.65
C LEU A 179 -12.19 -17.96 -13.73
N ASP A 180 -11.64 -17.73 -14.92
CA ASP A 180 -11.63 -18.69 -16.04
C ASP A 180 -10.44 -19.67 -16.01
N GLY A 181 -9.49 -19.50 -15.08
CA GLY A 181 -8.32 -20.36 -14.94
C GLY A 181 -7.19 -20.10 -15.95
N THR A 182 -7.21 -18.98 -16.68
CA THR A 182 -6.18 -18.61 -17.69
C THR A 182 -5.17 -17.55 -17.19
N ALA A 183 -5.27 -17.15 -15.92
CA ALA A 183 -4.35 -16.24 -15.28
C ALA A 183 -2.92 -16.81 -15.28
N PRO A 184 -1.89 -15.99 -15.57
CA PRO A 184 -0.51 -16.40 -15.43
C PRO A 184 -0.18 -16.73 -13.98
N ARG A 185 0.83 -17.58 -13.78
CA ARG A 185 1.38 -17.89 -12.46
C ARG A 185 2.90 -17.89 -12.52
N VAL A 186 3.49 -16.73 -12.32
CA VAL A 186 4.93 -16.50 -12.53
C VAL A 186 5.65 -16.48 -11.18
N PRO A 187 6.54 -17.44 -10.87
CA PRO A 187 7.30 -17.43 -9.63
C PRO A 187 8.13 -16.15 -9.47
N GLN A 188 8.17 -15.61 -8.25
CA GLN A 188 9.04 -14.48 -7.95
C GLN A 188 10.51 -14.90 -7.87
N ASP A 189 11.41 -14.11 -8.47
CA ASP A 189 12.85 -14.26 -8.28
C ASP A 189 13.27 -13.71 -6.90
N SER A 190 13.45 -14.60 -5.94
CA SER A 190 13.78 -14.23 -4.56
C SER A 190 15.16 -13.57 -4.42
N SER A 191 16.09 -13.75 -5.39
CA SER A 191 17.40 -13.07 -5.36
C SER A 191 17.29 -11.56 -5.57
N ARG A 192 16.19 -11.09 -6.17
CA ARG A 192 15.90 -9.68 -6.42
C ARG A 192 14.95 -9.08 -5.38
N ALA A 193 14.56 -9.85 -4.38
CA ALA A 193 13.60 -9.41 -3.37
C ALA A 193 14.22 -8.38 -2.41
N THR A 194 13.45 -7.33 -2.12
CA THR A 194 13.77 -6.40 -1.03
C THR A 194 12.57 -6.31 -0.10
N TYR A 195 12.82 -6.12 1.20
CA TYR A 195 11.78 -6.08 2.23
C TYR A 195 11.92 -4.83 3.08
N PHE A 196 10.80 -4.17 3.34
CA PHE A 196 10.76 -3.03 4.24
C PHE A 196 9.61 -3.14 5.25
N GLY A 197 9.89 -2.70 6.48
CA GLY A 197 8.92 -2.70 7.57
C GLY A 197 7.94 -1.53 7.49
N GLY A 198 7.01 -1.50 8.46
CA GLY A 198 6.14 -0.34 8.65
C GLY A 198 6.93 0.88 9.09
N ARG A 199 6.41 2.07 8.79
CA ARG A 199 6.99 3.35 9.23
C ARG A 199 6.15 3.99 10.32
N ARG A 200 6.80 4.78 11.17
CA ARG A 200 6.20 5.57 12.25
C ARG A 200 6.44 7.06 12.02
N PRO A 201 5.68 7.96 12.66
CA PRO A 201 5.91 9.40 12.58
C PRO A 201 7.37 9.80 12.88
N GLU A 202 8.04 9.10 13.80
CA GLU A 202 9.43 9.36 14.19
C GLU A 202 10.43 9.14 13.04
N ASP A 203 10.11 8.24 12.11
CA ASP A 203 10.92 8.00 10.90
C ASP A 203 10.87 9.19 9.92
N GLY A 204 10.03 10.20 10.20
CA GLY A 204 10.00 11.49 9.51
C GLY A 204 11.09 12.47 9.96
N ARG A 205 11.89 12.13 10.98
CA ARG A 205 12.93 13.04 11.49
C ARG A 205 14.02 13.27 10.44
N ILE A 206 14.25 14.53 10.12
CA ILE A 206 15.33 14.97 9.23
C ILE A 206 16.65 14.92 10.00
N ASP A 207 17.61 14.20 9.43
CA ASP A 207 19.02 14.33 9.76
C ASP A 207 19.67 15.24 8.72
N TRP A 208 20.05 16.45 9.15
CA TRP A 208 20.60 17.47 8.26
C TRP A 208 21.99 17.10 7.70
N SER A 209 22.66 16.09 8.24
CA SER A 209 23.93 15.57 7.69
C SER A 209 23.74 14.75 6.41
N TRP A 210 22.50 14.36 6.08
CA TRP A 210 22.22 13.60 4.86
C TRP A 210 22.34 14.46 3.60
N PRO A 211 22.63 13.84 2.45
CA PRO A 211 22.57 14.55 1.17
C PRO A 211 21.20 15.21 0.96
N ALA A 212 21.18 16.42 0.39
CA ALA A 212 19.95 17.18 0.16
C ALA A 212 18.89 16.38 -0.60
N ARG A 213 19.30 15.55 -1.56
CA ARG A 213 18.41 14.64 -2.30
C ARG A 213 17.70 13.63 -1.40
N ARG A 214 18.39 13.06 -0.41
CA ARG A 214 17.79 12.12 0.54
C ARG A 214 16.79 12.81 1.46
N ILE A 215 17.11 14.03 1.92
CA ILE A 215 16.18 14.84 2.72
C ILE A 215 14.94 15.19 1.90
N TYR A 216 15.13 15.62 0.65
CA TYR A 216 14.03 15.90 -0.27
C TYR A 216 13.14 14.66 -0.50
N ASN A 217 13.73 13.49 -0.73
CA ASN A 217 12.97 12.25 -0.86
C ASN A 217 12.19 11.91 0.42
N LEU A 218 12.77 12.16 1.61
CA LEU A 218 12.05 12.00 2.87
C LEU A 218 10.85 12.94 2.94
N VAL A 219 11.03 14.23 2.64
CA VAL A 219 9.95 15.23 2.60
C VAL A 219 8.81 14.76 1.69
N ARG A 220 9.12 14.35 0.45
CA ARG A 220 8.12 13.82 -0.50
C ARG A 220 7.45 12.54 0.00
N ALA A 221 8.20 11.64 0.63
CA ALA A 221 7.73 10.32 1.08
C ALA A 221 6.75 10.41 2.26
N VAL A 222 6.79 11.48 3.04
CA VAL A 222 5.90 11.70 4.19
C VAL A 222 5.19 13.05 4.16
N ALA A 223 5.09 13.67 2.97
CA ALA A 223 4.30 14.88 2.76
C ALA A 223 2.82 14.66 3.13
N TRP A 224 2.04 15.73 3.26
CA TRP A 224 0.61 15.62 3.56
C TRP A 224 -0.03 14.65 2.55
N PRO A 225 -0.83 13.67 3.01
CA PRO A 225 -1.51 13.59 4.31
C PRO A 225 -0.80 12.70 5.35
N TYR A 226 0.46 12.30 5.11
CA TYR A 226 1.28 11.58 6.08
C TYR A 226 1.80 12.52 7.19
N PRO A 227 2.45 12.01 8.26
CA PRO A 227 2.84 12.81 9.42
C PRO A 227 3.81 13.98 9.21
N GLY A 228 4.40 14.13 8.02
CA GLY A 228 5.35 15.19 7.69
C GLY A 228 6.79 14.87 8.09
N ALA A 229 7.74 15.30 7.26
CA ALA A 229 9.15 15.30 7.64
C ALA A 229 9.39 16.42 8.64
N PHE A 230 10.21 16.21 9.67
CA PHE A 230 10.36 17.19 10.74
C PHE A 230 11.78 17.36 11.25
N GLY A 231 12.09 18.56 11.73
CA GLY A 231 13.32 18.90 12.42
C GLY A 231 13.04 19.77 13.64
N PHE A 232 14.10 20.37 14.20
CA PHE A 232 14.01 21.29 15.33
C PHE A 232 14.73 22.59 15.01
N LEU A 233 14.06 23.72 15.23
CA LEU A 233 14.63 25.06 15.15
C LEU A 233 14.51 25.71 16.53
N ARG A 234 15.65 26.04 17.16
CA ARG A 234 15.70 26.63 18.51
C ARG A 234 14.84 25.84 19.52
N GLY A 235 14.94 24.51 19.48
CA GLY A 235 14.18 23.60 20.35
C GLY A 235 12.71 23.40 19.98
N ARG A 236 12.17 24.12 18.99
CA ARG A 236 10.78 23.96 18.54
C ARG A 236 10.71 23.01 17.34
N ARG A 237 9.74 22.09 17.35
CA ARG A 237 9.49 21.18 16.23
C ARG A 237 9.00 21.97 15.02
N LEU A 238 9.64 21.74 13.87
CA LEU A 238 9.26 22.28 12.57
C LEU A 238 8.90 21.11 11.65
N ILE A 239 7.74 21.17 10.99
CA ILE A 239 7.37 20.21 9.95
C ILE A 239 7.66 20.85 8.58
N VAL A 240 8.33 20.10 7.71
CA VAL A 240 8.66 20.47 6.34
C VAL A 240 7.73 19.70 5.42
N TRP A 241 6.72 20.39 4.89
CA TRP A 241 5.73 19.80 3.97
C TRP A 241 6.21 19.74 2.53
N TRP A 242 7.08 20.67 2.16
CA TRP A 242 7.65 20.79 0.83
C TRP A 242 9.05 21.40 0.95
N ALA A 243 9.94 20.99 0.07
CA ALA A 243 11.31 21.51 -0.04
C ALA A 243 11.79 21.31 -1.48
N GLU A 244 12.87 21.99 -1.85
CA GLU A 244 13.58 21.77 -3.11
C GLU A 244 15.09 21.76 -2.83
N PRO A 245 15.86 20.81 -3.40
CA PRO A 245 17.31 20.83 -3.29
C PRO A 245 17.87 22.08 -3.98
N ALA A 246 18.50 22.97 -3.21
CA ALA A 246 19.26 24.09 -3.75
C ALA A 246 20.65 23.64 -4.23
N PRO A 247 21.29 24.40 -5.14
CA PRO A 247 22.72 24.26 -5.41
C PRO A 247 23.55 24.35 -4.12
N ALA A 248 24.74 23.77 -4.12
CA ALA A 248 25.65 23.89 -2.99
C ALA A 248 25.95 25.36 -2.72
N ALA A 249 25.75 25.79 -1.47
CA ALA A 249 26.09 27.13 -1.05
C ALA A 249 27.61 27.36 -1.12
N PRO A 250 28.06 28.57 -1.48
CA PRO A 250 29.47 28.90 -1.40
C PRO A 250 29.92 28.97 0.06
N GLY A 251 30.97 28.21 0.40
CA GLY A 251 31.62 28.25 1.71
C GLY A 251 31.23 27.11 2.68
N PRO A 252 32.03 26.87 3.74
CA PRO A 252 31.83 25.77 4.66
C PRO A 252 30.81 26.14 5.75
N ALA A 253 29.52 25.92 5.47
CA ALA A 253 28.51 25.91 6.52
C ALA A 253 28.32 24.48 7.06
N PRO A 254 28.32 24.25 8.38
CA PRO A 254 27.97 22.95 8.94
C PRO A 254 26.56 22.52 8.53
N PRO A 255 26.30 21.20 8.39
CA PRO A 255 24.96 20.70 8.12
C PRO A 255 23.95 21.14 9.19
N GLY A 256 22.79 21.64 8.75
CA GLY A 256 21.74 22.16 9.63
C GLY A 256 21.85 23.65 9.98
N THR A 257 22.87 24.36 9.48
CA THR A 257 22.92 25.82 9.53
C THR A 257 21.88 26.42 8.58
N VAL A 258 21.05 27.34 9.11
CA VAL A 258 20.15 28.15 8.27
C VAL A 258 20.99 29.18 7.54
N LEU A 259 20.97 29.11 6.21
CA LEU A 259 21.58 30.09 5.33
C LEU A 259 20.55 31.17 4.98
N GLU A 260 20.97 32.40 4.73
CA GLU A 260 20.07 33.42 4.17
C GLU A 260 19.60 32.94 2.79
N GLY A 261 18.28 32.78 2.64
CA GLY A 261 17.66 32.46 1.36
C GLY A 261 17.46 33.75 0.54
N GLY A 262 17.79 33.69 -0.75
CA GLY A 262 17.41 34.72 -1.71
C GLY A 262 15.92 34.77 -1.99
#